data_AF-A0A959YYS0-F1
#
_entry.id   AF-A0A959YYS0-F1
#
_cell.length_a   1.000
_cell.length_b   1.000
_cell.length_c   1.000
_cell.angle_alpha   90.00
_cell.angle_beta   90.00
_cell.angle_gamma   90.00
#
_symmetry.space_group_name_H-M   'P 1'
#
loop_
_entity.id
_entity.type
_entity.pdbx_description
1 polymer ?
#
loop_
_entity_poly.entity_id
_entity_poly.type
_entity_poly.pdbx_seq_one_letter_code
_entity_poly.pdbx_strand_id
1 'polypeptide(L)'
;MRLDNIYYDYNKADIRPDAALELDKLVQTLLDNPTVKIELSSHTDCRGGEGYNLKLSERRAKSAVDYLVSKGIPKDRVLSKGYGESKPSESCECTKCT
;
A
#
# COMPACT_ATOMS: atom_id res chain seq x y z
N MET A 1 -14.79 1.94 -3.83
CA MET A 1 -14.03 3.12 -3.36
C MET A 1 -12.57 2.87 -3.71
N ARG A 2 -11.92 3.77 -4.44
CA ARG A 2 -10.47 3.71 -4.70
C ARG A 2 -9.83 4.75 -3.79
N LEU A 3 -8.89 4.32 -2.94
CA LEU A 3 -8.14 5.24 -2.11
C LEU A 3 -7.05 5.91 -2.96
N ASP A 4 -6.75 7.17 -2.67
CA ASP A 4 -5.60 7.86 -3.23
C ASP A 4 -4.30 7.12 -2.90
N ASN A 5 -3.34 7.23 -3.81
CA ASN A 5 -2.08 6.50 -3.73
C ASN A 5 -1.31 6.90 -2.46
N ILE A 6 -0.95 5.91 -1.66
CA ILE A 6 -0.11 6.09 -0.48
C ILE A 6 1.35 5.99 -0.93
N TYR A 7 2.13 7.05 -0.75
CA TYR A 7 3.54 7.08 -1.15
C TYR A 7 4.47 6.63 -0.03
N TYR A 8 5.56 5.97 -0.42
CA TYR A 8 6.62 5.50 0.47
C TYR A 8 7.94 6.10 0.04
N ASP A 9 8.88 6.26 0.98
CA ASP A 9 10.24 6.63 0.64
C ASP A 9 10.94 5.53 -0.19
N TYR A 10 11.97 5.94 -0.94
CA TYR A 10 12.77 5.04 -1.76
C TYR A 10 13.36 3.91 -0.91
N ASN A 11 13.14 2.65 -1.33
CA ASN A 11 13.55 1.44 -0.60
C ASN A 11 13.07 1.37 0.86
N LYS A 12 12.02 2.10 1.23
CA LYS A 12 11.40 1.99 2.55
C LYS A 12 9.98 1.45 2.46
N ALA A 13 9.58 0.82 3.55
CA ALA A 13 8.21 0.38 3.80
C ALA A 13 7.58 1.11 4.98
N ASP A 14 8.25 2.11 5.54
CA ASP A 14 7.75 2.90 6.65
C ASP A 14 6.64 3.83 6.19
N ILE A 15 5.59 3.95 6.99
CA ILE A 15 4.50 4.89 6.75
C ILE A 15 5.01 6.30 7.05
N ARG A 16 5.09 7.12 6.01
CA ARG A 16 5.45 8.52 6.13
C ARG A 16 4.32 9.33 6.81
N PRO A 17 4.60 10.50 7.39
CA PRO A 17 3.57 11.33 8.02
C PRO A 17 2.45 11.78 7.07
N ASP A 18 2.76 12.05 5.81
CA ASP A 18 1.77 12.36 4.77
C ASP A 18 0.89 11.15 4.44
N ALA A 19 1.49 9.97 4.30
CA ALA A 19 0.77 8.70 4.16
C ALA A 19 -0.12 8.38 5.38
N ALA A 20 0.34 8.69 6.59
CA ALA A 20 -0.41 8.49 7.82
C ALA A 20 -1.70 9.32 7.86
N LEU A 21 -1.68 10.56 7.34
CA LEU A 21 -2.87 11.41 7.25
C LEU A 21 -3.94 10.80 6.33
N GLU A 22 -3.54 10.25 5.19
CA GLU A 22 -4.49 9.57 4.28
C GLU A 22 -5.00 8.25 4.86
N LEU A 23 -4.13 7.49 5.53
CA LEU A 23 -4.53 6.28 6.25
C LEU A 23 -5.50 6.58 7.40
N ASP A 24 -5.33 7.69 8.13
CA ASP A 24 -6.24 8.07 9.20
C ASP A 24 -7.64 8.42 8.67
N LYS A 25 -7.75 9.06 7.50
CA LYS A 25 -9.05 9.25 6.81
C LYS A 25 -9.70 7.91 6.45
N LEU A 26 -8.89 6.96 5.97
CA LEU A 26 -9.36 5.61 5.67
C LEU A 26 -9.82 4.88 6.94
N VAL A 27 -9.10 4.99 8.06
CA VAL A 27 -9.52 4.43 9.35
C VAL A 27 -10.89 4.95 9.72
N GLN A 28 -11.12 6.27 9.66
CA GLN A 28 -12.41 6.85 9.98
C GLN A 28 -13.52 6.27 9.08
N THR A 29 -13.26 6.18 7.77
CA THR A 29 -14.21 5.59 6.81
C THR A 29 -14.54 4.13 7.13
N LEU A 30 -13.55 3.34 7.56
CA LEU A 30 -13.73 1.93 7.93
C LEU A 30 -14.46 1.75 9.27
N LEU A 31 -14.28 2.70 10.20
CA LEU A 31 -15.03 2.76 11.46
C LEU A 31 -16.50 3.11 11.20
N ASP A 32 -16.75 4.09 10.33
CA ASP A 32 -18.09 4.51 9.95
C ASP A 32 -18.83 3.42 9.14
N ASN A 33 -18.08 2.56 8.44
CA ASN A 33 -18.62 1.48 7.61
C ASN A 33 -18.10 0.11 8.04
N PRO A 34 -18.60 -0.48 9.15
CA PRO A 34 -18.06 -1.71 9.74
C PRO A 34 -18.17 -2.96 8.86
N THR A 35 -19.05 -2.95 7.84
CA THR A 35 -19.25 -4.06 6.90
C THR A 35 -18.25 -4.06 5.74
N VAL A 36 -17.55 -2.94 5.53
CA VAL A 36 -16.61 -2.80 4.41
C VAL A 36 -15.31 -3.52 4.72
N LYS A 37 -14.84 -4.31 3.76
CA LYS A 37 -13.51 -4.91 3.72
C LYS A 37 -12.69 -4.24 2.64
N ILE A 38 -11.40 -4.05 2.90
CA ILE A 38 -10.49 -3.42 1.95
C ILE A 38 -9.30 -4.32 1.65
N GLU A 39 -8.82 -4.23 0.42
CA GLU A 39 -7.56 -4.82 -0.01
C GLU A 39 -6.56 -3.68 -0.23
N LEU A 40 -5.45 -3.72 0.51
CA LEU A 40 -4.31 -2.83 0.35
C LEU A 40 -3.31 -3.51 -0.56
N SER A 41 -3.27 -3.02 -1.78
CA SER A 41 -2.38 -3.48 -2.83
C SER A 41 -1.23 -2.50 -2.99
N SER A 42 0.00 -2.98 -2.86
CA SER A 42 1.19 -2.17 -3.10
C SER A 42 1.86 -2.59 -4.39
N HIS A 43 2.38 -1.59 -5.08
CA HIS A 43 3.08 -1.71 -6.35
C HIS A 43 4.46 -1.07 -6.22
N THR A 44 5.42 -1.54 -7.01
CA THR A 44 6.77 -0.95 -7.09
C THR A 44 7.02 -0.50 -8.53
N ASP A 45 7.93 0.45 -8.69
CA ASP A 45 8.47 0.81 -9.99
C ASP A 45 9.34 -0.33 -10.54
N CYS A 46 9.58 -0.34 -11.85
CA CYS A 46 10.40 -1.37 -12.48
C CYS A 46 11.92 -1.21 -12.31
N ARG A 47 12.32 -0.34 -11.39
CA ARG A 47 13.72 -0.13 -11.05
C ARG A 47 14.12 -1.14 -9.98
N GLY A 48 14.67 -2.26 -10.41
CA GLY A 48 15.15 -3.31 -9.50
C GLY A 48 14.95 -4.71 -10.07
N GLY A 49 15.28 -5.72 -9.27
CA GLY A 49 14.97 -7.11 -9.62
C GLY A 49 13.55 -7.47 -9.19
N GLU A 50 12.82 -8.19 -10.04
CA GLU A 50 11.44 -8.63 -9.81
C GLU A 50 11.22 -9.21 -8.39
N GLY A 51 12.08 -10.14 -7.96
CA GLY A 51 11.97 -10.76 -6.64
C GLY A 51 12.23 -9.82 -5.46
N TYR A 52 13.05 -8.78 -5.66
CA TYR A 52 13.27 -7.73 -4.66
C TYR A 52 12.05 -6.82 -4.57
N ASN A 53 11.49 -6.44 -5.72
CA ASN A 53 10.35 -5.55 -5.83
C ASN A 53 9.05 -6.20 -5.35
N LEU A 54 8.88 -7.51 -5.55
CA LEU A 54 7.80 -8.28 -4.92
C LEU A 54 7.90 -8.19 -3.40
N LYS A 55 9.06 -8.53 -2.80
CA LYS A 55 9.28 -8.44 -1.35
C LYS A 55 9.11 -7.03 -0.80
N LEU A 56 9.48 -6.00 -1.57
CA LEU A 56 9.32 -4.61 -1.15
C LEU A 56 7.83 -4.22 -1.14
N SER A 57 7.09 -4.59 -2.18
CA SER A 57 5.65 -4.35 -2.26
C SER A 57 4.87 -5.08 -1.14
N GLU A 58 5.23 -6.32 -0.84
CA GLU A 58 4.62 -7.08 0.27
C GLU A 58 4.87 -6.40 1.61
N ARG A 59 6.11 -5.94 1.86
CA ARG A 59 6.46 -5.21 3.08
C ARG A 59 5.67 -3.91 3.21
N ARG A 60 5.54 -3.14 2.13
CA ARG A 60 4.74 -1.90 2.10
C ARG A 60 3.26 -2.15 2.39
N ALA A 61 2.66 -3.11 1.69
CA ALA A 61 1.26 -3.49 1.92
C ALA A 61 1.04 -3.95 3.38
N LYS A 62 1.99 -4.72 3.93
CA LYS A 62 1.97 -5.14 5.33
C LYS A 62 2.07 -3.96 6.30
N SER A 63 2.96 -3.00 6.08
CA SER A 63 3.07 -1.81 6.94
C SER A 63 1.78 -1.00 6.98
N ALA A 64 1.09 -0.85 5.84
CA ALA A 64 -0.19 -0.15 5.79
C ALA A 64 -1.27 -0.91 6.58
N VAL A 65 -1.35 -2.24 6.44
CA VAL A 65 -2.27 -3.05 7.25
C VAL A 65 -1.94 -2.95 8.74
N ASP A 66 -0.67 -3.07 9.11
CA ASP A 66 -0.23 -3.00 10.51
C ASP A 66 -0.57 -1.62 11.11
N TYR A 67 -0.46 -0.53 10.32
CA TYR A 67 -0.91 0.80 10.73
C TYR A 67 -2.42 0.85 11.00
N LEU A 68 -3.25 0.35 10.10
CA LEU A 68 -4.71 0.30 10.30
C LEU A 68 -5.11 -0.55 11.51
N VAL A 69 -4.44 -1.68 11.70
CA VAL A 69 -4.64 -2.55 12.87
C VAL A 69 -4.25 -1.83 14.16
N SER A 70 -3.14 -1.07 14.15
CA SER A 70 -2.73 -0.27 15.31
C SER A 70 -3.74 0.81 15.70
N LYS A 71 -4.57 1.25 14.74
CA LYS A 71 -5.65 2.23 14.94
C LYS A 71 -6.99 1.58 15.34
N GLY A 72 -7.01 0.25 15.51
CA GLY A 72 -8.17 -0.49 15.98
C GLY A 72 -9.01 -1.16 14.87
N ILE A 73 -8.54 -1.18 13.62
CA ILE A 73 -9.23 -1.91 12.54
C ILE A 73 -8.93 -3.42 12.68
N PRO A 74 -9.96 -4.28 12.73
CA PRO A 74 -9.76 -5.73 12.77
C PRO A 74 -9.00 -6.25 11.54
N LYS A 75 -8.01 -7.12 11.76
CA LYS A 75 -7.13 -7.64 10.70
C LYS A 75 -7.89 -8.44 9.63
N ASP A 76 -9.00 -9.06 9.98
CA ASP A 76 -9.90 -9.78 9.06
C ASP A 76 -10.62 -8.87 8.05
N ARG A 77 -10.62 -7.55 8.28
CA ARG A 77 -11.20 -6.55 7.37
C ARG A 77 -10.21 -5.95 6.39
N VAL A 78 -8.92 -6.21 6.57
CA VAL A 78 -7.81 -5.62 5.81
C VAL A 78 -6.92 -6.72 5.24
N LEU A 79 -6.91 -6.83 3.91
CA LEU A 79 -6.03 -7.75 3.20
C LEU A 79 -4.83 -6.99 2.66
N SER A 80 -3.60 -7.50 2.85
CA SER A 80 -2.39 -6.95 2.23
C SER A 80 -1.98 -7.79 1.03
N LYS A 81 -1.70 -7.17 -0.11
CA LYS A 81 -1.16 -7.85 -1.28
C LYS A 81 -0.04 -7.05 -1.95
N GLY A 82 1.13 -7.66 -2.07
CA GLY A 82 2.23 -7.12 -2.85
C GLY A 82 2.12 -7.61 -4.29
N TYR A 83 2.07 -6.70 -5.25
CA TYR A 83 2.06 -7.04 -6.68
C TYR A 83 3.42 -6.82 -7.34
N GLY A 84 4.40 -6.25 -6.63
CA GLY A 84 5.69 -5.86 -7.20
C GLY A 84 5.51 -5.00 -8.45
N GLU A 85 6.24 -5.34 -9.50
CA GLU A 85 6.18 -4.69 -10.82
C GLU A 85 5.10 -5.28 -11.74
N SER A 86 4.43 -6.36 -11.34
CA SER A 86 3.51 -7.11 -12.23
C SER A 86 2.23 -6.35 -12.59
N LYS A 87 1.93 -5.29 -11.84
CA LYS A 87 0.82 -4.36 -12.11
C LYS A 87 1.25 -2.94 -11.74
N PRO A 88 2.00 -2.21 -12.56
CA PRO A 88 2.31 -0.82 -12.25
C PRO A 88 1.01 0.01 -12.25
N SER A 89 0.89 0.99 -11.35
CA SER A 89 -0.30 1.85 -11.24
C SER A 89 -0.50 2.77 -12.44
N GLU A 90 0.57 2.97 -13.21
CA GLU A 90 0.68 3.74 -14.44
C GLU A 90 1.33 2.82 -15.49
N SER A 91 1.04 3.01 -16.78
CA SER A 91 1.69 2.26 -17.86
C SER A 91 3.18 2.63 -17.93
N CYS A 92 3.98 2.00 -17.08
CA CYS A 92 5.41 2.26 -16.99
C CYS A 92 6.08 1.48 -18.12
N GLU A 93 6.30 2.13 -19.27
CA GLU A 93 7.31 1.68 -20.22
C GLU A 93 8.67 1.84 -19.53
N CYS A 94 9.26 0.73 -19.07
CA CYS A 94 10.54 0.72 -18.35
C CYS A 94 11.70 1.34 -19.13
N THR A 95 11.51 1.67 -20.40
CA THR A 95 12.45 2.36 -21.27
C THR A 95 12.54 3.88 -21.03
N LYS A 96 11.59 4.51 -20.31
CA LYS A 96 11.56 5.98 -20.14
C LYS A 96 11.78 6.48 -18.71
N CYS A 97 11.93 5.60 -17.73
CA CYS A 97 12.26 6.01 -16.36
C CYS A 97 13.78 6.05 -16.17
N THR A 98 14.45 7.04 -16.79
CA THR A 98 15.77 7.57 -16.35
C THR A 98 15.56 8.73 -15.39
#